data_AF-A0AAI9WFL9-F1
#
_entry.id   AF-A0AAI9WFL9-F1
#
_cell.length_a   1.000
_cell.length_b   1.000
_cell.length_c   1.000
_cell.angle_alpha   90.00
_cell.angle_beta   90.00
_cell.angle_gamma   90.00
#
_symmetry.space_group_name_H-M   'P 1'
#
loop_
_entity.id
_entity.type
_entity.pdbx_description
1 polymer ?
#
loop_
_entity_poly.entity_id
_entity_poly.type
_entity_poly.pdbx_seq_one_letter_code
_entity_poly.pdbx_strand_id
1 'polypeptide(L)'
;ELSFFFDLVQNYISNNKKYEIEFKEENDDDNSLDTSQTRGRRRPIYIKKPGEWEETERVQPLISVKWGQRSPYNNAAPLIEGQRALTGCVATAIAQVMAYHEKPSGYNGVSYNWSEMKQFPTTPAVAHLFRSIGDLVKMDWGTDTSGAKRKNIPQCFEKMGYRKPNNPQIYSQWDVITSIKAKCPVIICGNSVRKKILGIKYYQNGHAWVSDGYFHRERNVDVYRKGSDKVHHSYTEKEDYLHLNWGWNGNSNGYYLAGIFNGGEGPTFPSTRAAGKGNYPYNVEIIPYINIIK
;
A
#
# COMPACT_ATOMS: atom_id res chain seq x y z
N GLU A 1 16.31 -6.34 16.21
CA GLU A 1 15.71 -4.99 16.14
C GLU A 1 16.54 -3.99 15.31
N LEU A 2 17.88 -3.97 15.36
CA LEU A 2 18.69 -3.11 14.46
C LEU A 2 18.60 -3.45 12.97
N SER A 3 18.43 -4.72 12.57
CA SER A 3 18.36 -5.08 11.14
C SER A 3 17.09 -4.60 10.44
N PHE A 4 16.01 -4.37 11.20
CA PHE A 4 14.75 -3.83 10.68
C PHE A 4 14.89 -2.37 10.28
N PHE A 5 15.64 -1.59 11.06
CA PHE A 5 15.96 -0.19 10.75
C PHE A 5 16.86 -0.08 9.51
N PHE A 6 17.85 -0.96 9.37
CA PHE A 6 18.70 -1.00 8.17
C PHE A 6 17.94 -1.43 6.91
N ASP A 7 17.05 -2.43 6.97
CA ASP A 7 16.23 -2.83 5.82
C ASP A 7 15.24 -1.71 5.41
N LEU A 8 14.69 -0.97 6.37
CA LEU A 8 13.81 0.18 6.11
C LEU A 8 14.57 1.34 5.45
N VAL A 9 15.77 1.63 5.95
CA VAL A 9 16.67 2.66 5.38
C VAL A 9 17.17 2.26 3.99
N GLN A 10 17.49 0.98 3.74
CA GLN A 10 17.90 0.51 2.42
C GLN A 10 16.77 0.54 1.39
N ASN A 11 15.53 0.22 1.78
CA ASN A 11 14.36 0.40 0.92
C ASN A 11 14.08 1.89 0.64
N TYR A 12 14.24 2.75 1.64
CA TYR A 12 14.15 4.21 1.48
C TYR A 12 15.21 4.76 0.51
N ILE A 13 16.47 4.32 0.66
CA ILE A 13 17.58 4.72 -0.22
C ILE A 13 17.39 4.16 -1.65
N SER A 14 16.90 2.92 -1.79
CA SER A 14 16.65 2.32 -3.12
C SER A 14 15.53 3.02 -3.88
N ASN A 15 14.51 3.56 -3.19
CA ASN A 15 13.47 4.37 -3.83
C ASN A 15 13.96 5.78 -4.18
N ASN A 16 14.89 6.35 -3.40
CA ASN A 16 15.51 7.65 -3.68
C ASN A 16 16.62 7.62 -4.74
N LYS A 17 17.15 6.45 -5.13
CA LYS A 17 18.13 6.35 -6.24
C LYS A 17 17.58 6.76 -7.61
N LYS A 18 16.26 6.99 -7.75
CA LYS A 18 15.68 7.60 -8.96
C LYS A 18 15.68 9.14 -8.93
N TYR A 19 16.13 9.73 -7.83
CA TYR A 19 16.24 11.17 -7.60
C TYR A 19 17.67 11.54 -7.14
N GLU A 20 18.69 10.94 -7.78
CA GLU A 20 20.06 11.44 -7.65
C GLU A 20 20.10 12.88 -8.18
N ILE A 21 20.25 13.80 -7.24
CA ILE A 21 20.55 15.21 -7.45
C ILE A 21 21.88 15.27 -8.23
N GLU A 22 21.87 15.88 -9.41
CA GLU A 22 23.10 16.35 -10.06
C GLU A 22 23.80 17.33 -9.12
N PHE A 23 24.83 16.86 -8.42
CA PHE A 23 25.81 17.74 -7.80
C PHE A 23 26.66 18.33 -8.93
N LYS A 24 26.43 19.60 -9.26
CA LYS A 24 27.50 20.42 -9.85
C LYS A 24 28.42 20.84 -8.71
N GLU A 25 29.51 20.09 -8.52
CA GLU A 25 30.67 20.62 -7.82
C GLU A 25 31.26 21.73 -8.69
N GLU A 26 31.10 22.98 -8.28
CA GLU A 26 32.00 24.05 -8.73
C GLU A 26 33.37 23.77 -8.11
N ASN A 27 34.32 23.38 -8.97
CA ASN A 27 35.72 23.22 -8.62
C ASN A 27 36.31 24.60 -8.28
N ASP A 28 36.45 24.91 -7.00
CA ASP A 28 37.38 25.94 -6.56
C ASP A 28 38.78 25.31 -6.48
N ASP A 29 39.52 25.44 -7.59
CA ASP A 29 40.96 25.25 -7.65
C ASP A 29 41.66 26.33 -6.80
N ASP A 30 42.16 25.97 -5.62
CA ASP A 30 43.26 26.73 -5.00
C ASP A 30 44.28 25.76 -4.39
N ASN A 31 45.23 25.40 -5.24
CA ASN A 31 46.42 24.65 -4.88
C ASN A 31 47.58 25.66 -4.70
N SER A 32 47.78 26.17 -3.47
CA SER A 32 49.06 26.77 -3.10
C SER A 32 49.49 26.45 -1.65
N LEU A 33 50.48 25.57 -1.59
CA LEU A 33 51.65 25.48 -0.70
C LEU A 33 51.53 25.80 0.80
N ASP A 34 51.71 24.72 1.58
CA ASP A 34 52.58 24.56 2.76
C ASP A 34 52.84 25.77 3.68
N THR A 35 52.31 25.71 4.91
CA THR A 35 53.11 25.93 6.14
C THR A 35 52.42 25.32 7.37
N SER A 36 53.26 24.88 8.30
CA SER A 36 52.96 24.17 9.53
C SER A 36 52.15 24.94 10.59
N GLN A 37 51.46 24.18 11.45
CA GLN A 37 50.73 24.55 12.66
C GLN A 37 49.33 25.17 12.48
N THR A 38 48.28 24.38 12.74
CA THR A 38 47.17 24.76 13.65
C THR A 38 46.16 23.62 13.81
N ARG A 39 45.92 23.25 15.08
CA ARG A 39 44.70 22.66 15.68
C ARG A 39 43.72 21.97 14.71
N GLY A 40 43.57 20.65 14.84
CA GLY A 40 42.62 19.83 14.08
C GLY A 40 41.30 20.55 13.84
N ARG A 41 41.07 20.99 12.60
CA ARG A 41 39.86 21.70 12.18
C ARG A 41 38.67 20.78 12.42
N ARG A 42 37.92 21.02 13.51
CA ARG A 42 36.65 20.35 13.76
C ARG A 42 35.75 20.60 12.54
N ARG A 43 35.27 19.53 11.90
CA ARG A 43 34.34 19.62 10.78
C ARG A 43 33.16 20.52 11.18
N PRO A 44 32.71 21.43 10.31
CA PRO A 44 31.57 22.28 10.61
C PRO A 44 30.35 21.40 10.93
N ILE A 45 29.67 21.73 12.02
CA ILE A 45 28.44 21.05 12.44
C ILE A 45 27.27 21.80 11.81
N TYR A 46 26.34 21.08 11.20
CA TYR A 46 25.13 21.65 10.59
C TYR A 46 23.89 21.29 11.41
N ILE A 47 22.94 22.21 11.48
CA ILE A 47 21.64 22.06 12.13
C ILE A 47 20.56 22.22 11.07
N LYS A 48 19.65 21.24 10.99
CA LYS A 48 18.48 21.29 10.12
C LYS A 48 17.30 21.89 10.88
N LYS A 49 16.60 22.85 10.27
CA LYS A 49 15.33 23.38 10.78
C LYS A 49 14.25 23.13 9.71
N PRO A 50 13.45 22.05 9.84
CA PRO A 50 12.36 21.81 8.92
C PRO A 50 11.23 22.82 9.17
N GLY A 51 10.64 23.34 8.10
CA GLY A 51 9.38 24.05 8.14
C GLY A 51 8.17 23.11 8.29
N GLU A 52 6.99 23.70 8.23
CA GLU A 52 5.72 22.95 8.27
C GLU A 52 5.52 22.13 6.99
N TRP A 53 4.83 21.00 7.15
CA TRP A 53 4.39 20.20 6.03
C TRP A 53 3.19 20.87 5.34
N GLU A 54 3.27 20.99 4.03
CA GLU A 54 2.18 21.45 3.16
C GLU A 54 1.75 20.31 2.23
N GLU A 55 0.46 20.04 2.15
CA GLU A 55 -0.08 19.11 1.17
C GLU A 55 -0.27 19.83 -0.17
N THR A 56 0.38 19.33 -1.21
CA THR A 56 0.40 19.96 -2.53
C THR A 56 -0.42 19.19 -3.56
N GLU A 57 -0.80 17.93 -3.28
CA GLU A 57 -1.64 17.13 -4.16
C GLU A 57 -2.47 16.09 -3.38
N ARG A 58 -3.72 15.84 -3.78
CA ARG A 58 -4.56 14.78 -3.18
C ARG A 58 -5.56 14.14 -4.14
N VAL A 59 -5.70 12.82 -3.98
CA VAL A 59 -6.86 12.05 -4.41
C VAL A 59 -7.50 11.44 -3.16
N GLN A 60 -8.73 11.86 -2.86
CA GLN A 60 -9.52 11.29 -1.75
C GLN A 60 -9.78 9.79 -1.98
N PRO A 61 -10.02 9.01 -0.92
CA PRO A 61 -10.31 7.58 -1.03
C PRO A 61 -11.50 7.33 -1.97
N LEU A 62 -11.30 6.51 -2.99
CA LEU A 62 -12.28 6.21 -4.02
C LEU A 62 -13.35 5.21 -3.54
N ILE A 63 -12.97 4.27 -2.67
CA ILE A 63 -13.84 3.20 -2.19
C ILE A 63 -14.55 3.65 -0.91
N SER A 64 -15.89 3.65 -0.92
CA SER A 64 -16.69 4.01 0.25
C SER A 64 -16.95 2.85 1.22
N VAL A 65 -16.92 1.60 0.73
CA VAL A 65 -17.19 0.43 1.55
C VAL A 65 -15.98 0.03 2.40
N LYS A 66 -16.28 -0.46 3.60
CA LYS A 66 -15.30 -0.96 4.56
C LYS A 66 -15.59 -2.43 4.86
N TRP A 67 -15.56 -3.28 3.82
CA TRP A 67 -15.98 -4.68 3.96
C TRP A 67 -14.91 -5.53 4.67
N GLY A 68 -15.30 -6.73 5.11
CA GLY A 68 -14.47 -7.63 5.90
C GLY A 68 -14.60 -9.09 5.47
N GLN A 69 -14.11 -9.98 6.33
CA GLN A 69 -13.95 -11.40 6.00
C GLN A 69 -14.88 -12.37 6.73
N ARG A 70 -15.56 -11.90 7.77
CA ARG A 70 -16.51 -12.69 8.59
C ARG A 70 -17.95 -12.35 8.19
N SER A 71 -18.92 -12.73 9.02
CA SER A 71 -20.32 -12.40 8.80
C SER A 71 -20.50 -10.89 8.65
N PRO A 72 -21.34 -10.41 7.70
CA PRO A 72 -22.19 -11.19 6.80
C PRO A 72 -21.53 -11.69 5.51
N TYR A 73 -20.32 -11.22 5.20
CA TYR A 73 -19.63 -11.46 3.93
C TYR A 73 -19.36 -12.94 3.64
N ASN A 74 -19.10 -13.73 4.68
CA ASN A 74 -18.83 -15.16 4.54
C ASN A 74 -20.08 -16.05 4.62
N ASN A 75 -21.31 -15.52 4.64
CA ASN A 75 -22.53 -16.31 4.83
C ASN A 75 -22.79 -17.37 3.74
N ALA A 76 -22.11 -17.30 2.59
CA ALA A 76 -22.13 -18.32 1.53
C ALA A 76 -20.81 -19.11 1.42
N ALA A 77 -19.82 -18.84 2.29
CA ALA A 77 -18.60 -19.63 2.40
C ALA A 77 -18.91 -21.05 2.92
N PRO A 78 -18.08 -22.06 2.58
CA PRO A 78 -18.33 -23.43 3.01
C PRO A 78 -18.21 -23.57 4.54
N LEU A 79 -18.86 -24.61 5.06
CA LEU A 79 -18.63 -25.08 6.43
C LEU A 79 -17.49 -26.10 6.42
N ILE A 80 -16.51 -25.89 7.30
CA ILE A 80 -15.40 -26.80 7.55
C ILE A 80 -15.53 -27.20 9.02
N GLU A 81 -15.78 -28.49 9.27
CA GLU A 81 -16.01 -29.01 10.63
C GLU A 81 -17.09 -28.24 11.41
N GLY A 82 -18.18 -27.87 10.71
CA GLY A 82 -19.30 -27.12 11.30
C GLY A 82 -19.06 -25.62 11.47
N GLN A 83 -17.85 -25.11 11.17
CA GLN A 83 -17.51 -23.70 11.25
C GLN A 83 -17.43 -23.06 9.88
N ARG A 84 -17.92 -21.82 9.76
CA ARG A 84 -17.94 -21.10 8.48
C ARG A 84 -16.56 -20.54 8.16
N ALA A 85 -16.03 -20.91 7.00
CA ALA A 85 -14.74 -20.40 6.53
C ALA A 85 -14.75 -18.87 6.35
N LEU A 86 -13.58 -18.24 6.41
CA LEU A 86 -13.43 -16.82 6.07
C LEU A 86 -13.55 -16.61 4.57
N THR A 87 -13.98 -15.41 4.13
CA THR A 87 -13.98 -15.08 2.70
C THR A 87 -12.57 -15.04 2.10
N GLY A 88 -11.56 -14.70 2.92
CA GLY A 88 -10.18 -14.49 2.49
C GLY A 88 -9.91 -13.04 2.08
N CYS A 89 -8.68 -12.58 2.36
CA CYS A 89 -8.25 -11.21 2.07
C CYS A 89 -8.29 -10.88 0.58
N VAL A 90 -7.92 -11.84 -0.28
CA VAL A 90 -7.96 -11.69 -1.75
C VAL A 90 -9.39 -11.43 -2.23
N ALA A 91 -10.37 -12.22 -1.77
CA ALA A 91 -11.76 -12.03 -2.16
C ALA A 91 -12.30 -10.70 -1.67
N THR A 92 -11.93 -10.30 -0.46
CA THR A 92 -12.32 -9.01 0.13
C THR A 92 -11.75 -7.83 -0.65
N ALA A 93 -10.46 -7.85 -1.02
CA ALA A 93 -9.85 -6.80 -1.81
C ALA A 93 -10.55 -6.65 -3.18
N ILE A 94 -10.81 -7.77 -3.87
CA ILE A 94 -11.54 -7.77 -5.15
C ILE A 94 -12.96 -7.21 -4.98
N ALA A 95 -13.70 -7.67 -3.97
CA ALA A 95 -15.08 -7.24 -3.73
C ALA A 95 -15.18 -5.72 -3.46
N GLN A 96 -14.21 -5.14 -2.74
CA GLN A 96 -14.16 -3.70 -2.49
C GLN A 96 -13.91 -2.90 -3.77
N VAL A 97 -13.03 -3.37 -4.67
CA VAL A 97 -12.82 -2.75 -5.99
C VAL A 97 -14.06 -2.89 -6.87
N MET A 98 -14.76 -4.02 -6.80
CA MET A 98 -16.02 -4.24 -7.54
C MET A 98 -17.15 -3.34 -7.05
N ALA A 99 -17.22 -3.09 -5.75
CA ALA A 99 -18.20 -2.16 -5.16
C ALA A 99 -17.97 -0.71 -5.59
N TYR A 100 -16.73 -0.31 -5.84
CA TYR A 100 -16.42 1.03 -6.37
C TYR A 100 -16.90 1.21 -7.81
N HIS A 101 -16.64 0.22 -8.66
CA HIS A 101 -17.07 0.28 -10.06
C HIS A 101 -18.53 -0.12 -10.26
N GLU A 102 -19.20 -0.63 -9.23
CA GLU A 102 -20.54 -1.21 -9.29
C GLU A 102 -20.67 -2.24 -10.43
N LYS A 103 -19.68 -3.14 -10.52
CA LYS A 103 -19.59 -4.16 -11.58
C LYS A 103 -19.10 -5.49 -11.04
N PRO A 104 -19.71 -6.63 -11.43
CA PRO A 104 -20.76 -6.80 -12.46
C PRO A 104 -22.17 -6.44 -11.99
N SER A 105 -23.14 -6.32 -12.90
CA SER A 105 -24.57 -6.17 -12.55
C SER A 105 -25.19 -7.45 -11.98
N GLY A 106 -24.48 -8.57 -12.05
CA GLY A 106 -24.88 -9.86 -11.50
C GLY A 106 -23.90 -10.95 -11.93
N TYR A 107 -24.01 -12.13 -11.30
CA TYR A 107 -23.19 -13.29 -11.63
C TYR A 107 -23.93 -14.59 -11.28
N ASN A 108 -23.79 -15.63 -12.10
CA ASN A 108 -24.43 -16.95 -11.90
C ASN A 108 -25.92 -16.89 -11.54
N GLY A 109 -26.68 -16.03 -12.22
CA GLY A 109 -28.14 -15.90 -12.01
C GLY A 109 -28.56 -15.02 -10.83
N VAL A 110 -27.62 -14.46 -10.07
CA VAL A 110 -27.90 -13.49 -8.98
C VAL A 110 -27.60 -12.07 -9.45
N SER A 111 -28.60 -11.19 -9.37
CA SER A 111 -28.47 -9.76 -9.68
C SER A 111 -27.84 -8.99 -8.51
N TYR A 112 -27.02 -7.98 -8.83
CA TYR A 112 -26.30 -7.14 -7.87
C TYR A 112 -26.84 -5.71 -7.92
N ASN A 113 -27.74 -5.41 -6.98
CA ASN A 113 -28.13 -4.04 -6.68
C ASN A 113 -27.05 -3.39 -5.81
N TRP A 114 -26.06 -2.75 -6.44
CA TRP A 114 -24.88 -2.23 -5.73
C TRP A 114 -25.21 -1.18 -4.67
N SER A 115 -26.16 -0.30 -4.93
CA SER A 115 -26.61 0.69 -3.95
C SER A 115 -27.11 0.01 -2.68
N GLU A 116 -27.96 -1.00 -2.83
CA GLU A 116 -28.48 -1.80 -1.71
C GLU A 116 -27.39 -2.63 -1.05
N MET A 117 -26.53 -3.30 -1.82
CA MET A 117 -25.44 -4.12 -1.28
C MET A 117 -24.44 -3.31 -0.45
N LYS A 118 -24.14 -2.08 -0.88
CA LYS A 118 -23.24 -1.17 -0.15
C LYS A 118 -23.89 -0.65 1.13
N GLN A 119 -25.19 -0.34 1.11
CA GLN A 119 -25.93 0.14 2.27
C GLN A 119 -26.24 -0.98 3.27
N PHE A 120 -26.55 -2.18 2.78
CA PHE A 120 -27.00 -3.34 3.54
C PHE A 120 -26.14 -4.56 3.20
N PRO A 121 -24.93 -4.68 3.81
CA PRO A 121 -24.01 -5.77 3.52
C PRO A 121 -24.51 -7.15 3.98
N THR A 122 -25.62 -7.20 4.73
CA THR A 122 -26.30 -8.43 5.15
C THR A 122 -27.11 -9.10 4.04
N THR A 123 -27.30 -8.44 2.89
CA THR A 123 -28.02 -9.02 1.76
C THR A 123 -27.35 -10.31 1.26
N PRO A 124 -28.12 -11.34 0.86
CA PRO A 124 -27.56 -12.58 0.30
C PRO A 124 -26.67 -12.35 -0.93
N ALA A 125 -26.95 -11.29 -1.71
CA ALA A 125 -26.16 -10.90 -2.87
C ALA A 125 -24.70 -10.58 -2.52
N VAL A 126 -24.44 -9.96 -1.36
CA VAL A 126 -23.06 -9.71 -0.89
C VAL A 126 -22.36 -11.02 -0.58
N ALA A 127 -22.97 -11.89 0.22
CA ALA A 127 -22.38 -13.20 0.52
C ALA A 127 -22.13 -14.03 -0.76
N HIS A 128 -23.08 -13.99 -1.70
CA HIS A 128 -22.96 -14.63 -3.01
C HIS A 128 -21.80 -14.06 -3.84
N LEU A 129 -21.61 -12.74 -3.89
CA LEU A 129 -20.47 -12.09 -4.54
C LEU A 129 -19.15 -12.62 -3.98
N PHE A 130 -19.00 -12.62 -2.64
CA PHE A 130 -17.79 -13.12 -1.98
C PHE A 130 -17.52 -14.59 -2.27
N ARG A 131 -18.57 -15.43 -2.25
CA ARG A 131 -18.46 -16.85 -2.61
C ARG A 131 -18.00 -17.03 -4.05
N SER A 132 -18.62 -16.30 -4.98
CA SER A 132 -18.31 -16.34 -6.42
C SER A 132 -16.86 -15.92 -6.70
N ILE A 133 -16.39 -14.84 -6.06
CA ILE A 133 -14.99 -14.42 -6.13
C ILE A 133 -14.08 -15.53 -5.59
N GLY A 134 -14.41 -16.10 -4.43
CA GLY A 134 -13.66 -17.20 -3.82
C GLY A 134 -13.50 -18.39 -4.78
N ASP A 135 -14.57 -18.81 -5.45
CA ASP A 135 -14.54 -19.88 -6.44
C ASP A 135 -13.66 -19.52 -7.65
N LEU A 136 -13.79 -18.29 -8.17
CA LEU A 136 -12.99 -17.79 -9.30
C LEU A 136 -11.50 -17.68 -8.99
N VAL A 137 -11.12 -17.28 -7.77
CA VAL A 137 -9.72 -17.22 -7.36
C VAL A 137 -9.18 -18.56 -6.86
N LYS A 138 -9.99 -19.63 -6.91
CA LYS A 138 -9.66 -20.98 -6.43
C LYS A 138 -9.23 -20.93 -4.96
N MET A 139 -10.07 -20.33 -4.13
CA MET A 139 -9.82 -20.15 -2.71
C MET A 139 -9.61 -21.49 -2.03
N ASP A 140 -8.51 -21.59 -1.30
CA ASP A 140 -8.29 -22.58 -0.27
C ASP A 140 -8.99 -22.09 1.00
N TRP A 141 -10.16 -22.67 1.29
CA TRP A 141 -11.06 -22.20 2.33
C TRP A 141 -10.60 -22.70 3.70
N GLY A 142 -10.57 -21.82 4.70
CA GLY A 142 -10.28 -22.18 6.08
C GLY A 142 -11.02 -21.29 7.09
N THR A 143 -11.16 -21.80 8.31
CA THR A 143 -11.88 -21.15 9.42
C THR A 143 -11.07 -20.03 10.08
N ASP A 144 -9.74 -20.19 10.11
CA ASP A 144 -8.80 -19.20 10.64
C ASP A 144 -8.13 -18.36 9.55
N THR A 145 -7.94 -18.95 8.36
CA THR A 145 -7.38 -18.28 7.20
C THR A 145 -7.91 -18.91 5.92
N SER A 146 -8.20 -18.08 4.91
CA SER A 146 -8.49 -18.54 3.55
C SER A 146 -7.50 -17.89 2.60
N GLY A 147 -6.90 -18.69 1.72
CA GLY A 147 -5.79 -18.30 0.86
C GLY A 147 -6.09 -18.48 -0.63
N ALA A 148 -5.62 -17.56 -1.46
CA ALA A 148 -5.71 -17.69 -2.92
C ALA A 148 -4.41 -17.25 -3.59
N LYS A 149 -4.12 -17.83 -4.76
CA LYS A 149 -2.94 -17.45 -5.54
C LYS A 149 -3.20 -16.10 -6.22
N ARG A 150 -2.34 -15.11 -5.98
CA ARG A 150 -2.43 -13.74 -6.54
C ARG A 150 -2.61 -13.71 -8.06
N LYS A 151 -1.99 -14.65 -8.77
CA LYS A 151 -2.11 -14.82 -10.23
C LYS A 151 -3.53 -15.11 -10.73
N ASN A 152 -4.45 -15.53 -9.86
CA ASN A 152 -5.84 -15.78 -10.22
C ASN A 152 -6.69 -14.49 -10.18
N ILE A 153 -6.20 -13.41 -9.56
CA ILE A 153 -6.94 -12.14 -9.43
C ILE A 153 -7.30 -11.55 -10.80
N PRO A 154 -6.37 -11.45 -11.80
CA PRO A 154 -6.74 -10.89 -13.10
C PRO A 154 -7.82 -11.69 -13.84
N GLN A 155 -7.77 -13.02 -13.74
CA GLN A 155 -8.78 -13.89 -14.35
C GLN A 155 -10.16 -13.74 -13.68
N CYS A 156 -10.19 -13.51 -12.35
CA CYS A 156 -11.43 -13.21 -11.64
C CYS A 156 -12.08 -11.93 -12.17
N PHE A 157 -11.31 -10.85 -12.35
CA PHE A 157 -11.83 -9.60 -12.92
C PHE A 157 -12.34 -9.79 -14.36
N GLU A 158 -11.58 -10.48 -15.21
CA GLU A 158 -12.00 -10.81 -16.58
C GLU A 158 -13.34 -11.56 -16.61
N LYS A 159 -13.49 -12.59 -15.78
CA LYS A 159 -14.75 -13.37 -15.66
C LYS A 159 -15.92 -12.56 -15.09
N MET A 160 -15.63 -11.46 -14.40
CA MET A 160 -16.60 -10.53 -13.83
C MET A 160 -16.82 -9.29 -14.73
N GLY A 161 -16.40 -9.34 -16.00
CA GLY A 161 -16.73 -8.34 -17.01
C GLY A 161 -15.80 -7.13 -17.06
N TYR A 162 -14.60 -7.23 -16.49
CA TYR A 162 -13.56 -6.20 -16.56
C TYR A 162 -12.66 -6.43 -17.77
N ARG A 163 -11.93 -5.37 -18.17
CA ARG A 163 -10.75 -5.58 -19.00
C ARG A 163 -9.76 -6.35 -18.13
N LYS A 164 -9.28 -7.48 -18.62
CA LYS A 164 -8.34 -8.33 -17.88
C LYS A 164 -7.13 -7.48 -17.42
N PRO A 165 -6.92 -7.31 -16.11
CA PRO A 165 -5.72 -6.65 -15.60
C PRO A 165 -4.46 -7.41 -16.01
N ASN A 166 -3.31 -6.75 -16.00
CA ASN A 166 -2.04 -7.46 -16.13
C ASN A 166 -1.82 -8.41 -14.94
N ASN A 167 -0.92 -9.37 -15.12
CA ASN A 167 -0.47 -10.21 -14.00
C ASN A 167 0.13 -9.35 -12.88
N PRO A 168 0.08 -9.83 -11.61
CA PRO A 168 0.70 -9.13 -10.50
C PRO A 168 2.15 -8.73 -10.83
N GLN A 169 2.46 -7.46 -10.60
CA GLN A 169 3.78 -6.89 -10.83
C GLN A 169 4.42 -6.48 -9.51
N ILE A 170 5.76 -6.42 -9.46
CA ILE A 170 6.48 -5.95 -8.27
C ILE A 170 6.01 -4.53 -7.90
N TYR A 171 5.91 -4.24 -6.60
CA TYR A 171 5.49 -2.93 -6.11
C TYR A 171 6.29 -1.79 -6.72
N SER A 172 5.56 -0.80 -7.22
CA SER A 172 6.06 0.45 -7.79
C SER A 172 5.17 1.56 -7.27
N GLN A 173 5.72 2.43 -6.42
CA GLN A 173 4.99 3.58 -5.87
C GLN A 173 4.40 4.44 -6.98
N TRP A 174 5.17 4.66 -8.05
CA TRP A 174 4.73 5.40 -9.23
C TRP A 174 3.46 4.79 -9.83
N ASP A 175 3.44 3.47 -10.09
CA ASP A 175 2.29 2.80 -10.70
C ASP A 175 1.05 2.82 -9.80
N VAL A 176 1.24 2.75 -8.48
CA VAL A 176 0.12 2.88 -7.53
C VAL A 176 -0.49 4.28 -7.63
N ILE A 177 0.35 5.32 -7.56
CA ILE A 177 -0.08 6.71 -7.57
C ILE A 177 -0.74 7.06 -8.91
N THR A 178 -0.13 6.70 -10.04
CA THR A 178 -0.70 6.99 -11.37
C THR A 178 -2.00 6.22 -11.62
N SER A 179 -2.13 4.99 -11.13
CA SER A 179 -3.39 4.25 -11.17
C SER A 179 -4.49 4.96 -10.38
N ILE A 180 -4.19 5.43 -9.17
CA ILE A 180 -5.15 6.17 -8.32
C ILE A 180 -5.53 7.51 -8.98
N LYS A 181 -4.57 8.24 -9.56
CA LYS A 181 -4.84 9.47 -10.33
C LYS A 181 -5.76 9.19 -11.53
N ALA A 182 -5.59 8.03 -12.18
CA ALA A 182 -6.48 7.54 -13.23
C ALA A 182 -7.81 6.96 -12.71
N LYS A 183 -8.16 7.18 -11.43
CA LYS A 183 -9.38 6.70 -10.76
C LYS A 183 -9.52 5.16 -10.77
N CYS A 184 -8.40 4.46 -10.77
CA CYS A 184 -8.34 2.99 -10.72
C CYS A 184 -7.74 2.55 -9.37
N PRO A 185 -8.55 2.04 -8.42
CA PRO A 185 -8.03 1.44 -7.19
C PRO A 185 -7.07 0.28 -7.47
N VAL A 186 -6.10 0.09 -6.60
CA VAL A 186 -5.00 -0.87 -6.78
C VAL A 186 -5.09 -1.96 -5.73
N ILE A 187 -5.14 -3.22 -6.15
CA ILE A 187 -4.97 -4.33 -5.21
C ILE A 187 -3.48 -4.50 -4.94
N ILE A 188 -3.11 -4.53 -3.67
CA ILE A 188 -1.74 -4.76 -3.18
C ILE A 188 -1.73 -6.07 -2.39
N CYS A 189 -0.72 -6.89 -2.63
CA CYS A 189 -0.48 -8.13 -1.89
C CYS A 189 0.93 -8.11 -1.31
N GLY A 190 1.11 -8.57 -0.07
CA GLY A 190 2.42 -8.65 0.57
C GLY A 190 2.51 -9.79 1.58
N ASN A 191 3.70 -9.98 2.16
CA ASN A 191 4.01 -11.01 3.14
C ASN A 191 4.70 -10.41 4.36
N SER A 192 4.36 -10.92 5.55
CA SER A 192 5.01 -10.47 6.79
C SER A 192 6.29 -11.23 7.14
N VAL A 193 6.48 -12.42 6.56
CA VAL A 193 7.63 -13.27 6.85
C VAL A 193 8.39 -13.58 5.57
N ARG A 194 9.71 -13.36 5.60
CA ARG A 194 10.68 -13.81 4.59
C ARG A 194 11.67 -14.75 5.26
N LYS A 195 11.74 -15.99 4.78
CA LYS A 195 12.72 -17.01 5.17
C LYS A 195 13.68 -17.27 4.01
N LYS A 196 14.89 -17.75 4.30
CA LYS A 196 15.87 -18.17 3.31
C LYS A 196 16.35 -19.58 3.68
N ILE A 197 16.11 -20.54 2.80
CA ILE A 197 16.56 -21.94 2.98
C ILE A 197 17.39 -22.27 1.75
N LEU A 198 18.65 -22.67 1.95
CA LEU A 198 19.59 -23.04 0.87
C LEU A 198 19.65 -22.01 -0.28
N GLY A 199 19.70 -20.71 0.05
CA GLY A 199 19.75 -19.65 -0.97
C GLY A 199 18.38 -19.23 -1.52
N ILE A 200 17.36 -20.08 -1.41
CA ILE A 200 16.01 -19.85 -1.95
C ILE A 200 15.16 -19.08 -0.92
N LYS A 201 14.49 -18.02 -1.39
CA LYS A 201 13.60 -17.18 -0.57
C LYS A 201 12.20 -17.81 -0.51
N TYR A 202 11.66 -17.90 0.69
CA TYR A 202 10.29 -18.36 0.96
C TYR A 202 9.53 -17.27 1.71
N TYR A 203 8.26 -17.08 1.36
CA TYR A 203 7.41 -16.05 1.96
C TYR A 203 6.18 -16.68 2.61
N GLN A 204 5.81 -16.21 3.80
CA GLN A 204 4.67 -16.72 4.57
C GLN A 204 3.80 -15.56 5.07
N ASN A 205 2.64 -15.87 5.65
CA ASN A 205 1.71 -14.90 6.23
C ASN A 205 1.36 -13.76 5.26
N GLY A 206 0.78 -14.15 4.12
CA GLY A 206 0.37 -13.22 3.08
C GLY A 206 -0.90 -12.46 3.45
N HIS A 207 -1.04 -11.24 2.94
CA HIS A 207 -2.28 -10.47 3.00
C HIS A 207 -2.50 -9.72 1.69
N ALA A 208 -3.75 -9.37 1.43
CA ALA A 208 -4.17 -8.56 0.30
C ALA A 208 -5.08 -7.43 0.77
N TRP A 209 -4.85 -6.23 0.27
CA TRP A 209 -5.58 -5.01 0.60
C TRP A 209 -5.71 -4.13 -0.65
N VAL A 210 -6.40 -3.00 -0.52
CA VAL A 210 -6.58 -2.05 -1.61
C VAL A 210 -5.94 -0.72 -1.26
N SER A 211 -5.27 -0.08 -2.22
CA SER A 211 -5.01 1.35 -2.16
C SER A 211 -5.93 2.08 -3.11
N ASP A 212 -6.63 3.08 -2.58
CA ASP A 212 -7.71 3.77 -3.29
C ASP A 212 -7.66 5.29 -3.09
N GLY A 213 -6.59 5.83 -2.53
CA GLY A 213 -6.40 7.27 -2.35
C GLY A 213 -4.93 7.60 -2.12
N TYR A 214 -4.57 8.87 -2.29
CA TYR A 214 -3.20 9.33 -2.19
C TYR A 214 -3.16 10.81 -1.79
N PHE A 215 -2.10 11.22 -1.10
CA PHE A 215 -1.72 12.64 -1.07
C PHE A 215 -0.20 12.81 -1.04
N HIS A 216 0.26 13.94 -1.56
CA HIS A 216 1.64 14.40 -1.55
C HIS A 216 1.80 15.54 -0.55
N ARG A 217 2.87 15.52 0.23
CA ARG A 217 3.25 16.66 1.05
C ARG A 217 4.72 17.02 0.87
N GLU A 218 4.99 18.31 0.97
CA GLU A 218 6.33 18.88 0.86
C GLU A 218 6.60 19.77 2.08
N ARG A 219 7.88 19.91 2.47
CA ARG A 219 8.32 20.94 3.41
C ARG A 219 9.70 21.45 3.02
N ASN A 220 9.95 22.74 3.23
CA ASN A 220 11.29 23.29 3.09
C ASN A 220 12.11 23.03 4.36
N VAL A 221 13.39 22.71 4.20
CA VAL A 221 14.33 22.49 5.28
C VAL A 221 15.52 23.42 5.10
N ASP A 222 15.67 24.35 6.04
CA ASP A 222 16.82 25.24 6.09
C ASP A 222 17.95 24.58 6.88
N VAL A 223 19.16 24.67 6.34
CA VAL A 223 20.36 24.15 6.97
C VAL A 223 21.24 25.31 7.41
N TYR A 224 21.61 25.29 8.68
CA TYR A 224 22.44 26.33 9.32
C TYR A 224 23.76 25.72 9.75
N ARG A 225 24.85 26.47 9.61
CA ARG A 225 26.08 26.14 10.34
C ARG A 225 25.86 26.43 11.83
N LYS A 226 26.23 25.51 12.71
CA LYS A 226 26.06 25.67 14.17
C LYS A 226 26.75 26.95 14.64
N GLY A 227 25.99 27.85 15.26
CA GLY A 227 26.45 29.17 15.71
C GLY A 227 26.31 30.30 14.67
N SER A 228 25.69 30.03 13.51
CA SER A 228 25.33 31.03 12.51
C SER A 228 23.82 31.14 12.40
N ASP A 229 23.31 32.36 12.30
CA ASP A 229 21.91 32.65 12.02
C ASP A 229 21.63 32.80 10.52
N LYS A 230 22.67 32.82 9.68
CA LYS A 230 22.52 32.78 8.22
C LYS A 230 22.24 31.35 7.76
N VAL A 231 21.22 31.21 6.92
CA VAL A 231 20.94 29.99 6.16
C VAL A 231 22.14 29.70 5.27
N HIS A 232 22.65 28.46 5.34
CA HIS A 232 23.74 27.99 4.50
C HIS A 232 23.21 27.45 3.16
N HIS A 233 22.16 26.64 3.20
CA HIS A 233 21.35 26.25 2.05
C HIS A 233 19.98 25.75 2.52
N SER A 234 19.05 25.59 1.58
CA SER A 234 17.74 24.99 1.82
C SER A 234 17.47 23.88 0.82
N TYR A 235 16.67 22.89 1.20
CA TYR A 235 16.19 21.84 0.30
C TYR A 235 14.75 21.46 0.65
N THR A 236 14.04 20.84 -0.30
CA THR A 236 12.66 20.40 -0.09
C THR A 236 12.63 18.91 0.25
N GLU A 237 11.99 18.56 1.36
CA GLU A 237 11.63 17.17 1.67
C GLU A 237 10.22 16.88 1.15
N LYS A 238 10.02 15.65 0.66
CA LYS A 238 8.76 15.23 0.05
C LYS A 238 8.35 13.87 0.61
N GLU A 239 7.04 13.69 0.81
CA GLU A 239 6.46 12.41 1.20
C GLU A 239 5.18 12.13 0.43
N ASP A 240 5.05 10.89 -0.02
CA ASP A 240 3.82 10.36 -0.59
C ASP A 240 3.13 9.47 0.43
N TYR A 241 1.82 9.66 0.58
CA TYR A 241 0.97 8.82 1.41
C TYR A 241 -0.07 8.11 0.55
N LEU A 242 -0.27 6.82 0.84
CA LEU A 242 -1.28 5.99 0.21
C LEU A 242 -2.38 5.71 1.22
N HIS A 243 -3.64 5.97 0.84
CA HIS A 243 -4.78 5.48 1.60
C HIS A 243 -4.89 3.97 1.37
N LEU A 244 -4.95 3.20 2.46
CA LEU A 244 -5.07 1.75 2.43
C LEU A 244 -6.39 1.32 3.06
N ASN A 245 -7.11 0.46 2.35
CA ASN A 245 -8.27 -0.27 2.84
C ASN A 245 -7.90 -1.75 3.04
N TRP A 246 -7.74 -2.16 4.30
CA TRP A 246 -7.21 -3.47 4.68
C TRP A 246 -8.21 -4.63 4.54
N GLY A 247 -9.50 -4.34 4.33
CA GLY A 247 -10.54 -5.37 4.30
C GLY A 247 -10.81 -5.97 5.69
N TRP A 248 -10.73 -5.15 6.74
CA TRP A 248 -10.95 -5.53 8.15
C TRP A 248 -12.08 -4.76 8.80
N ASN A 249 -13.21 -4.60 8.10
CA ASN A 249 -14.36 -3.83 8.59
C ASN A 249 -14.01 -2.35 8.89
N GLY A 250 -13.05 -1.82 8.12
CA GLY A 250 -12.53 -0.48 8.31
C GLY A 250 -11.33 -0.40 9.24
N ASN A 251 -11.05 -1.38 10.10
CA ASN A 251 -9.94 -1.30 11.04
C ASN A 251 -8.59 -1.07 10.35
N SER A 252 -7.80 -0.16 10.91
CA SER A 252 -6.51 0.30 10.38
C SER A 252 -6.57 0.98 9.01
N ASN A 253 -7.74 1.32 8.47
CA ASN A 253 -7.81 2.11 7.25
C ASN A 253 -7.34 3.55 7.51
N GLY A 254 -6.59 4.08 6.55
CA GLY A 254 -6.06 5.43 6.60
C GLY A 254 -4.85 5.60 5.69
N TYR A 255 -4.14 6.71 5.85
CA TYR A 255 -2.98 7.04 5.04
C TYR A 255 -1.68 6.56 5.69
N TYR A 256 -0.93 5.78 4.92
CA TYR A 256 0.37 5.23 5.26
C TYR A 256 1.43 5.86 4.37
N LEU A 257 2.64 6.07 4.91
CA LEU A 257 3.77 6.47 4.08
C LEU A 257 3.96 5.41 2.98
N ALA A 258 4.12 5.86 1.73
CA ALA A 258 4.22 4.97 0.58
C ALA A 258 5.37 3.96 0.76
N GLY A 259 5.09 2.69 0.49
CA GLY A 259 6.02 1.58 0.71
C GLY A 259 6.03 1.01 2.14
N ILE A 260 5.34 1.64 3.11
CA ILE A 260 5.20 1.12 4.47
C ILE A 260 3.82 0.47 4.66
N PHE A 261 3.81 -0.85 4.83
CA PHE A 261 2.58 -1.66 4.89
C PHE A 261 2.38 -2.30 6.27
N ASN A 262 2.28 -1.47 7.31
CA ASN A 262 2.13 -1.92 8.71
C ASN A 262 0.72 -1.70 9.27
N GLY A 263 -0.19 -2.62 8.97
CA GLY A 263 -1.57 -2.55 9.49
C GLY A 263 -1.68 -2.72 11.02
N GLY A 264 -0.66 -3.25 11.68
CA GLY A 264 -0.59 -3.42 13.13
C GLY A 264 -0.31 -2.13 13.90
N GLU A 265 0.66 -1.34 13.44
CA GLU A 265 0.92 0.01 13.99
C GLU A 265 -0.18 1.00 13.58
N GLY A 266 -0.81 0.76 12.43
CA GLY A 266 -1.85 1.63 11.90
C GLY A 266 -1.30 2.79 11.06
N PRO A 267 -2.21 3.60 10.50
CA PRO A 267 -1.84 4.68 9.59
C PRO A 267 -1.28 5.89 10.34
N THR A 268 -0.38 6.64 9.69
CA THR A 268 0.05 7.96 10.15
C THR A 268 -1.13 8.93 10.25
N PHE A 269 -2.05 8.87 9.28
CA PHE A 269 -3.30 9.63 9.31
C PHE A 269 -4.50 8.68 9.29
N PRO A 270 -5.07 8.34 10.46
CA PRO A 270 -6.18 7.40 10.56
C PRO A 270 -7.48 7.94 9.99
N SER A 271 -8.15 7.10 9.19
CA SER A 271 -9.57 7.29 8.86
C SER A 271 -10.48 6.52 9.81
N THR A 272 -9.91 5.59 10.59
CA THR A 272 -10.57 4.68 11.52
C THR A 272 -9.59 4.31 12.65
N ARG A 273 -10.04 3.55 13.65
CA ARG A 273 -9.18 3.05 14.73
C ARG A 273 -8.09 2.10 14.18
N ALA A 274 -6.87 2.25 14.68
CA ALA A 274 -5.81 1.25 14.51
C ALA A 274 -6.15 0.00 15.34
N ALA A 275 -6.53 -1.08 14.66
CA ALA A 275 -6.90 -2.37 15.27
C ALA A 275 -6.58 -3.57 14.36
N GLY A 276 -5.80 -3.33 13.32
CA GLY A 276 -5.30 -4.31 12.39
C GLY A 276 -4.14 -5.13 12.96
N LYS A 277 -3.61 -6.04 12.15
CA LYS A 277 -2.51 -6.92 12.55
C LYS A 277 -1.45 -6.98 11.46
N GLY A 278 -0.19 -7.11 11.88
CA GLY A 278 0.91 -7.46 10.99
C GLY A 278 1.49 -6.31 10.19
N ASN A 279 2.71 -6.57 9.70
CA ASN A 279 3.48 -5.72 8.82
C ASN A 279 3.86 -6.55 7.60
N TYR A 280 3.65 -6.05 6.39
CA TYR A 280 3.79 -6.81 5.14
C TYR A 280 4.87 -6.25 4.21
N PRO A 281 6.14 -6.16 4.64
CA PRO A 281 7.20 -5.48 3.87
C PRO A 281 7.80 -6.36 2.75
N TYR A 282 7.44 -7.64 2.66
CA TYR A 282 8.11 -8.59 1.78
C TYR A 282 7.24 -9.03 0.62
N ASN A 283 7.87 -9.30 -0.53
CA ASN A 283 7.24 -9.83 -1.73
C ASN A 283 5.96 -9.06 -2.10
N VAL A 284 6.08 -7.74 -2.10
CA VAL A 284 4.96 -6.84 -2.35
C VAL A 284 4.73 -6.75 -3.85
N GLU A 285 3.52 -7.09 -4.26
CA GLU A 285 3.06 -7.04 -5.63
C GLU A 285 1.78 -6.20 -5.73
N ILE A 286 1.58 -5.57 -6.87
CA ILE A 286 0.43 -4.73 -7.16
C ILE A 286 -0.29 -5.21 -8.42
N ILE A 287 -1.57 -4.91 -8.48
CA ILE A 287 -2.41 -5.09 -9.67
C ILE A 287 -3.06 -3.73 -9.93
N PRO A 288 -2.37 -2.83 -10.66
CA PRO A 288 -2.84 -1.48 -10.94
C PRO A 288 -3.76 -1.45 -12.16
N TYR A 289 -4.37 -0.28 -12.39
CA TYR A 289 -5.20 0.03 -13.56
C TYR A 289 -6.37 -0.95 -13.77
N ILE A 290 -6.96 -1.45 -12.67
CA ILE A 290 -8.17 -2.28 -12.72
C ILE A 290 -9.32 -1.40 -13.19
N ASN A 291 -9.82 -1.66 -14.39
CA ASN A 291 -10.84 -0.83 -15.04
C ASN A 291 -11.90 -1.65 -15.78
N ILE A 292 -13.09 -1.07 -15.91
CA ILE A 292 -14.21 -1.66 -16.63
C ILE A 292 -14.07 -1.44 -18.15
N ILE A 293 -14.56 -2.40 -18.95
CA ILE A 293 -14.77 -2.20 -20.39
C ILE A 293 -15.94 -1.20 -20.52
N LYS A 294 -15.69 -0.09 -21.23
CA LYS A 294 -16.73 0.86 -21.65
C LYS A 294 -17.57 0.25 -22.77
#